data_AF-A0A938P6J3-F1
#
_entry.id   AF-A0A938P6J3-F1
#
_cell.length_a   1.000
_cell.length_b   1.000
_cell.length_c   1.000
_cell.angle_alpha   90.00
_cell.angle_beta   90.00
_cell.angle_gamma   90.00
#
_symmetry.space_group_name_H-M   'P 1'
#
loop_
_entity.id
_entity.type
_entity.pdbx_description
1 polymer ?
#
loop_
_entity_poly.entity_id
_entity_poly.type
_entity_poly.pdbx_seq_one_letter_code
_entity_poly.pdbx_strand_id
1 'polypeptide(L)'
;SGNFIPAYKTSKARVCVTVGMMTTGYDCTDILNLGLFRPIFSPTDFIQIKGRGTRKHDFLEQLFDDTLRAGVGQPRKSAFKLFDFFANCEYFETEFNYDEVLKLPRPTTKPRDGGGGPVVYEGAYEHLGADILASIREETIGYEGMKIDRMFFERFGETVRDDPVIAAAVEAGQWDRVIDYVNREVFDKPEEFYNLDKLRKAAAVDRRITLREILERVFGMIPRFKSKDELLEEEFAKFVADRVPEPPSAIPAIKHYFKAYVTSGRVRDIIDHRQFTDLATNPVFSTRDFKAVPEKYRALVPEYVKDYVSLNQFAA
;
A
#
# COMPACT_ATOMS: atom_id res chain seq x y z
N SER A 1 -23.66 -32.12 -6.09
CA SER A 1 -22.52 -31.42 -5.46
C SER A 1 -21.84 -30.57 -6.52
N GLY A 2 -21.40 -29.35 -6.22
CA GLY A 2 -20.87 -28.39 -7.23
C GLY A 2 -19.36 -28.15 -7.14
N ASN A 3 -18.66 -28.88 -6.28
CA ASN A 3 -17.22 -28.72 -6.09
C ASN A 3 -16.51 -29.63 -7.09
N PHE A 4 -15.74 -29.03 -8.01
CA PHE A 4 -14.89 -29.75 -8.96
C PHE A 4 -13.85 -30.63 -8.26
N ILE A 5 -13.32 -30.15 -7.12
CA ILE A 5 -12.46 -30.93 -6.23
C ILE A 5 -13.24 -31.15 -4.92
N PRO A 6 -13.66 -32.39 -4.61
CA PRO A 6 -14.38 -32.69 -3.38
C PRO A 6 -13.62 -32.26 -2.12
N ALA A 7 -12.29 -32.38 -2.15
CA ALA A 7 -11.35 -32.03 -1.09
C ALA A 7 -11.08 -30.53 -0.90
N TYR A 8 -11.71 -29.65 -1.71
CA TYR A 8 -11.44 -28.21 -1.70
C TYR A 8 -12.72 -27.41 -1.42
N LYS A 9 -12.76 -26.72 -0.28
CA LYS A 9 -13.96 -26.03 0.22
C LYS A 9 -14.03 -24.58 -0.28
N THR A 10 -14.41 -24.40 -1.53
CA THR A 10 -14.61 -23.07 -2.15
C THR A 10 -16.07 -22.72 -2.38
N SER A 11 -16.32 -21.47 -2.80
CA SER A 11 -17.57 -21.10 -3.48
C SER A 11 -17.87 -22.09 -4.61
N LYS A 12 -19.16 -22.45 -4.77
CA LYS A 12 -19.66 -23.26 -5.88
C LYS A 12 -19.69 -22.45 -7.19
N ALA A 13 -19.80 -21.12 -7.09
CA ALA A 13 -19.76 -20.22 -8.23
C ALA A 13 -18.30 -19.91 -8.59
N ARG A 14 -17.95 -20.11 -9.88
CA ARG A 14 -16.62 -19.85 -10.45
C ARG A 14 -16.52 -18.53 -11.21
N VAL A 15 -17.67 -17.98 -11.57
CA VAL A 15 -17.79 -16.71 -12.29
C VAL A 15 -18.75 -15.83 -11.49
N CYS A 16 -18.32 -14.60 -11.23
CA CYS A 16 -19.15 -13.55 -10.67
C CYS A 16 -19.25 -12.45 -11.73
N VAL A 17 -20.48 -12.05 -12.07
CA VAL A 17 -20.74 -10.97 -13.03
C VAL A 17 -21.30 -9.78 -12.26
N THR A 18 -20.72 -8.61 -12.44
CA THR A 18 -21.10 -7.38 -11.73
C THR A 18 -21.39 -6.27 -12.74
N VAL A 19 -22.52 -5.56 -12.58
CA VAL A 19 -23.00 -4.55 -13.55
C VAL A 19 -22.72 -3.11 -13.08
N GLY A 20 -22.53 -2.89 -11.77
CA GLY A 20 -22.20 -1.58 -11.21
C GLY A 20 -21.01 -1.65 -10.24
N MET A 21 -20.23 -0.57 -10.18
CA MET A 21 -19.28 -0.38 -9.07
C MET A 21 -20.04 0.25 -7.92
N MET A 22 -20.28 -0.56 -6.89
CA MET A 22 -20.62 -0.24 -5.49
C MET A 22 -21.48 -1.34 -4.83
N THR A 23 -21.98 -2.35 -5.56
CA THR A 23 -23.03 -3.24 -5.02
C THR A 23 -22.64 -4.68 -4.72
N THR A 24 -21.36 -5.05 -4.70
CA THR A 24 -21.02 -6.41 -4.26
C THR A 24 -19.90 -6.41 -3.24
N GLY A 25 -20.26 -6.67 -1.97
CA GLY A 25 -19.37 -7.19 -0.93
C GLY A 25 -18.83 -8.60 -1.25
N TYR A 26 -18.59 -8.87 -2.54
CA TYR A 26 -17.95 -10.07 -3.02
C TYR A 26 -16.43 -9.90 -2.83
N ASP A 27 -16.03 -10.09 -1.58
CA ASP A 27 -14.65 -9.99 -1.14
C ASP A 27 -14.00 -11.38 -1.18
N CYS A 28 -13.45 -11.74 -2.33
CA CYS A 28 -12.76 -13.00 -2.55
C CYS A 28 -11.25 -12.76 -2.73
N THR A 29 -10.42 -13.48 -1.98
CA THR A 29 -8.95 -13.40 -2.06
C THR A 29 -8.38 -14.33 -3.13
N ASP A 30 -9.11 -15.39 -3.47
CA ASP A 30 -8.77 -16.48 -4.40
C ASP A 30 -9.01 -16.14 -5.89
N ILE A 31 -9.36 -14.89 -6.22
CA ILE A 31 -9.60 -14.45 -7.61
C ILE A 31 -8.33 -14.61 -8.44
N LEU A 32 -8.38 -15.42 -9.50
CA LEU A 32 -7.28 -15.62 -10.45
C LEU A 32 -7.44 -14.83 -11.75
N ASN A 33 -8.68 -14.46 -12.09
CA ASN A 33 -9.02 -13.82 -13.36
C ASN A 33 -10.03 -12.69 -13.12
N LEU A 34 -9.79 -11.54 -13.72
CA LEU A 34 -10.73 -10.41 -13.80
C LEU A 34 -11.00 -10.08 -15.25
N GLY A 35 -12.26 -9.85 -15.62
CA GLY A 35 -12.65 -9.49 -16.98
C GLY A 35 -13.32 -8.11 -17.02
N LEU A 36 -12.82 -7.23 -17.87
CA LEU A 36 -13.39 -5.93 -18.16
C LEU A 36 -14.19 -6.01 -19.47
N PHE A 37 -15.51 -6.07 -19.34
CA PHE A 37 -16.46 -6.19 -20.45
C PHE A 37 -17.24 -4.90 -20.71
N ARG A 38 -16.70 -3.76 -20.26
CA ARG A 38 -17.25 -2.43 -20.52
C ARG A 38 -16.14 -1.40 -20.51
N PRO A 39 -16.33 -0.22 -21.14
CA PRO A 39 -15.42 0.89 -20.96
C PRO A 39 -15.51 1.43 -19.53
N ILE A 40 -14.36 1.81 -18.98
CA ILE A 40 -14.19 2.42 -17.68
C ILE A 40 -13.52 3.76 -17.90
N PHE A 41 -14.24 4.83 -17.58
CA PHE A 41 -13.77 6.19 -17.77
C PHE A 41 -13.15 6.80 -16.51
N SER A 42 -13.38 6.19 -15.35
CA SER A 42 -12.83 6.65 -14.07
C SER A 42 -11.54 5.87 -13.73
N PRO A 43 -10.39 6.56 -13.56
CA PRO A 43 -9.16 5.95 -13.06
C PRO A 43 -9.36 5.19 -11.74
N THR A 44 -10.13 5.78 -10.83
CA THR A 44 -10.44 5.22 -9.52
C THR A 44 -11.16 3.89 -9.64
N ASP A 45 -12.16 3.85 -10.51
CA ASP A 45 -12.97 2.67 -10.81
C ASP A 45 -12.11 1.52 -11.37
N PHE A 46 -11.22 1.84 -12.30
CA PHE A 46 -10.29 0.89 -12.87
C PHE A 46 -9.34 0.30 -11.81
N ILE A 47 -8.75 1.15 -10.96
CA ILE A 47 -7.89 0.72 -9.85
C ILE A 47 -8.67 -0.14 -8.85
N GLN A 48 -9.91 0.22 -8.51
CA GLN A 48 -10.73 -0.54 -7.57
C GLN A 48 -11.05 -1.95 -8.08
N ILE A 49 -11.43 -2.08 -9.36
CA ILE A 49 -11.66 -3.39 -9.98
C ILE A 49 -10.37 -4.21 -9.97
N LYS A 50 -9.27 -3.64 -10.45
CA LYS A 50 -7.95 -4.29 -10.47
C LYS A 50 -7.52 -4.74 -9.08
N GLY A 51 -7.74 -3.92 -8.06
CA GLY A 51 -7.39 -4.17 -6.66
C GLY A 51 -8.07 -5.40 -6.04
N ARG A 52 -9.18 -5.88 -6.61
CA ARG A 52 -9.78 -7.17 -6.21
C ARG A 52 -8.87 -8.34 -6.56
N GLY A 53 -8.12 -8.22 -7.66
CA GLY A 53 -7.17 -9.24 -8.14
C GLY A 53 -5.83 -9.25 -7.39
N THR A 54 -5.45 -8.17 -6.71
CA THR A 54 -4.12 -8.05 -6.07
C THR A 54 -4.01 -8.68 -4.69
N ARG A 55 -5.11 -9.24 -4.15
CA ARG A 55 -5.11 -9.85 -2.83
C ARG A 55 -4.31 -11.15 -2.80
N LYS A 56 -3.52 -11.33 -1.74
CA LYS A 56 -2.78 -12.57 -1.47
C LYS A 56 -3.77 -13.65 -1.02
N HIS A 57 -3.51 -14.88 -1.43
CA HIS A 57 -4.28 -16.05 -1.05
C HIS A 57 -3.37 -17.27 -1.00
N ASP A 58 -3.60 -18.15 -0.04
CA ASP A 58 -2.95 -19.45 0.07
C ASP A 58 -4.00 -20.55 -0.19
N PHE A 59 -3.84 -21.25 -1.31
CA PHE A 59 -4.77 -22.27 -1.77
C PHE A 59 -4.82 -23.50 -0.84
N LEU A 60 -3.91 -23.63 0.13
CA LEU A 60 -3.95 -24.70 1.14
C LEU A 60 -4.97 -24.44 2.27
N GLU A 61 -5.38 -23.18 2.47
CA GLU A 61 -6.30 -22.80 3.56
C GLU A 61 -7.64 -23.55 3.48
N GLN A 62 -8.13 -23.79 2.27
CA GLN A 62 -9.43 -24.42 2.00
C GLN A 62 -9.32 -25.86 1.49
N LEU A 63 -8.10 -26.39 1.31
CA LEU A 63 -7.82 -27.78 0.93
C LEU A 63 -7.71 -28.61 2.21
N PHE A 64 -8.47 -29.70 2.35
CA PHE A 64 -8.50 -30.50 3.58
C PHE A 64 -8.02 -31.95 3.40
N ASP A 65 -7.47 -32.26 2.23
CA ASP A 65 -6.81 -33.53 1.95
C ASP A 65 -5.29 -33.37 2.07
N ASP A 66 -4.71 -34.04 3.05
CA ASP A 66 -3.28 -33.92 3.38
C ASP A 66 -2.36 -34.53 2.30
N THR A 67 -2.85 -35.48 1.50
CA THR A 67 -2.08 -36.04 0.38
C THR A 67 -2.01 -35.07 -0.79
N LEU A 68 -3.12 -34.39 -1.09
CA LEU A 68 -3.15 -33.33 -2.10
C LEU A 68 -2.36 -32.11 -1.63
N ARG A 69 -2.43 -31.74 -0.35
CA ARG A 69 -1.64 -30.64 0.23
C ARG A 69 -0.14 -30.83 0.02
N ALA A 70 0.37 -32.04 0.25
CA ALA A 70 1.79 -32.34 0.09
C ALA A 70 2.29 -32.25 -1.37
N GLY A 71 1.39 -32.37 -2.35
CA GLY A 71 1.70 -32.29 -3.78
C GLY A 71 1.67 -30.87 -4.37
N VAL A 72 1.18 -29.86 -3.64
CA VAL A 72 1.07 -28.48 -4.14
C VAL A 72 2.39 -27.74 -3.95
N GLY A 73 3.18 -27.62 -5.01
CA GLY A 73 4.48 -26.94 -4.97
C GLY A 73 4.41 -25.41 -4.85
N GLN A 74 3.36 -24.76 -5.40
CA GLN A 74 3.17 -23.31 -5.34
C GLN A 74 1.78 -22.98 -4.77
N PRO A 75 1.60 -23.04 -3.45
CA PRO A 75 0.30 -22.87 -2.81
C PRO A 75 -0.14 -21.41 -2.74
N ARG A 76 0.79 -20.46 -2.90
CA ARG A 76 0.49 -19.03 -2.81
C ARG A 76 0.20 -18.46 -4.17
N LYS A 77 -0.85 -17.65 -4.25
CA LYS A 77 -1.16 -16.83 -5.41
C LYS A 77 0.00 -15.90 -5.74
N SER A 78 0.60 -16.12 -6.91
CA SER A 78 1.73 -15.34 -7.44
C SER A 78 1.29 -14.25 -8.42
N ALA A 79 0.21 -14.48 -9.17
CA ALA A 79 -0.32 -13.56 -10.17
C ALA A 79 -1.84 -13.72 -10.35
N PHE A 80 -2.45 -12.78 -11.08
CA PHE A 80 -3.81 -12.89 -11.62
C PHE A 80 -3.81 -12.36 -13.05
N LYS A 81 -4.76 -12.79 -13.88
CA LYS A 81 -4.95 -12.27 -15.23
C LYS A 81 -6.04 -11.21 -15.26
N LEU A 82 -5.78 -10.10 -15.93
CA LEU A 82 -6.76 -9.07 -16.25
C LEU A 82 -7.06 -9.15 -17.74
N PHE A 83 -8.26 -9.61 -18.10
CA PHE A 83 -8.76 -9.65 -19.47
C PHE A 83 -9.49 -8.35 -19.75
N ASP A 84 -9.09 -7.64 -20.78
CA ASP A 84 -9.67 -6.35 -21.14
C ASP A 84 -10.15 -6.37 -22.58
N PHE A 85 -11.48 -6.29 -22.74
CA PHE A 85 -12.12 -6.33 -24.06
C PHE A 85 -12.43 -4.94 -24.61
N PHE A 86 -12.16 -3.88 -23.84
CA PHE A 86 -12.50 -2.49 -24.20
C PHE A 86 -11.28 -1.56 -24.22
N ALA A 87 -10.07 -2.12 -24.25
CA ALA A 87 -8.80 -1.38 -24.28
C ALA A 87 -8.66 -0.33 -23.15
N ASN A 88 -9.28 -0.58 -21.99
CA ASN A 88 -9.13 0.23 -20.79
C ASN A 88 -7.67 0.33 -20.33
N CYS A 89 -6.92 -0.78 -20.38
CA CYS A 89 -5.51 -0.83 -20.00
C CYS A 89 -4.68 0.11 -20.89
N GLU A 90 -4.87 0.02 -22.21
CA GLU A 90 -4.18 0.89 -23.18
C GLU A 90 -4.59 2.35 -23.02
N TYR A 91 -5.89 2.60 -22.85
CA TYR A 91 -6.45 3.93 -22.58
C TYR A 91 -5.79 4.58 -21.35
N PHE A 92 -5.72 3.90 -20.20
CA PHE A 92 -5.10 4.47 -19.00
C PHE A 92 -3.56 4.52 -19.04
N GLU A 93 -2.91 3.63 -19.79
CA GLU A 93 -1.45 3.65 -19.98
C GLU A 93 -0.98 4.79 -20.92
N THR A 94 -1.71 5.02 -22.01
CA THR A 94 -1.21 5.80 -23.14
C THR A 94 -2.07 7.01 -23.54
N GLU A 95 -3.40 6.90 -23.54
CA GLU A 95 -4.28 7.89 -24.17
C GLU A 95 -5.03 8.80 -23.19
N PHE A 96 -5.14 8.42 -21.92
CA PHE A 96 -5.91 9.18 -20.94
C PHE A 96 -5.26 10.55 -20.70
N ASN A 97 -5.95 11.62 -21.09
CA ASN A 97 -5.52 12.98 -20.83
C ASN A 97 -6.01 13.43 -19.45
N TYR A 98 -5.10 13.41 -18.48
CA TYR A 98 -5.46 13.50 -17.07
C TYR A 98 -5.76 14.92 -16.57
N ASP A 99 -5.47 15.94 -17.37
CA ASP A 99 -5.75 17.35 -17.08
C ASP A 99 -7.13 17.78 -17.60
N GLU A 100 -7.86 16.87 -18.26
CA GLU A 100 -9.15 17.21 -18.85
C GLU A 100 -10.26 17.21 -17.79
N VAL A 101 -10.75 18.40 -17.45
CA VAL A 101 -11.97 18.55 -16.65
C VAL A 101 -13.13 17.97 -17.46
N LEU A 102 -13.57 16.76 -17.09
CA LEU A 102 -14.74 16.10 -17.67
C LEU A 102 -15.98 16.98 -17.46
N LYS A 103 -16.43 17.65 -18.51
CA LYS A 103 -17.68 18.40 -18.49
C LYS A 103 -18.83 17.40 -18.43
N LEU A 104 -19.34 17.16 -17.22
CA LEU A 104 -20.55 16.38 -17.03
C LEU A 104 -21.69 17.00 -17.87
N PRO A 105 -22.41 16.22 -18.68
CA PRO A 105 -23.58 16.73 -19.39
C PRO A 105 -24.58 17.24 -18.36
N ARG A 106 -24.97 18.52 -18.48
CA ARG A 106 -25.92 19.16 -17.56
C ARG A 106 -27.23 18.37 -17.59
N PRO A 107 -27.81 18.00 -16.44
CA PRO A 107 -29.15 17.42 -16.40
C PRO A 107 -30.13 18.41 -17.04
N THR A 108 -30.63 18.08 -18.23
CA THR A 108 -31.62 18.93 -18.91
C THR A 108 -32.96 18.80 -18.19
N THR A 109 -33.40 19.86 -17.53
CA THR A 109 -34.74 20.01 -16.92
C THR A 109 -35.85 20.32 -17.93
N LYS A 110 -35.61 20.14 -19.23
CA LYS A 110 -36.65 20.29 -20.26
C LYS A 110 -37.04 18.92 -20.82
N PRO A 111 -38.35 18.60 -20.93
CA PRO A 111 -38.77 17.53 -21.81
C PRO A 111 -38.28 17.90 -23.20
N ARG A 112 -37.39 17.09 -23.78
CA ARG A 112 -37.10 17.16 -25.20
C ARG A 112 -38.30 16.58 -25.93
N ASP A 113 -39.13 17.46 -26.48
CA ASP A 113 -39.99 17.12 -27.60
C ASP A 113 -39.05 16.88 -28.80
N GLY A 114 -38.92 15.63 -29.22
CA GLY A 114 -37.99 15.22 -30.28
C GLY A 114 -37.12 14.03 -29.87
N GLY A 115 -37.50 12.86 -30.38
CA GLY A 115 -36.94 11.55 -30.09
C GLY A 115 -35.41 11.49 -30.12
N GLY A 116 -34.87 11.09 -28.98
CA GLY A 116 -33.44 10.90 -28.75
C GLY A 116 -33.21 10.35 -27.34
N GLY A 117 -34.06 9.42 -26.91
CA GLY A 117 -33.75 8.57 -25.77
C GLY A 117 -32.60 7.61 -26.13
N PRO A 118 -32.01 6.92 -25.16
CA PRO A 118 -31.10 5.81 -25.46
C PRO A 118 -31.82 4.88 -26.44
N VAL A 119 -31.14 4.44 -27.49
CA VAL A 119 -31.69 3.46 -28.43
C VAL A 119 -32.03 2.21 -27.63
N VAL A 120 -33.30 2.07 -27.25
CA VAL A 120 -33.83 0.83 -26.72
C VAL A 120 -33.89 -0.07 -27.93
N TYR A 121 -32.91 -0.96 -28.06
CA TYR A 121 -33.01 -2.06 -29.01
C TYR A 121 -34.17 -2.93 -28.52
N GLU A 122 -35.34 -2.77 -29.14
CA GLU A 122 -36.44 -3.72 -29.00
C GLU A 122 -36.03 -5.02 -29.69
N GLY A 123 -35.55 -5.97 -28.89
CA GLY A 123 -35.16 -7.30 -29.32
C GLY A 123 -33.88 -7.75 -28.66
N ALA A 124 -33.81 -9.03 -28.28
CA ALA A 124 -32.55 -9.66 -27.93
C ALA A 124 -31.66 -9.64 -29.18
N TYR A 125 -30.55 -8.88 -29.14
CA TYR A 125 -29.53 -8.96 -30.17
C TYR A 125 -28.81 -10.30 -30.00
N GLU A 126 -29.11 -11.26 -30.87
CA GLU A 126 -28.39 -12.52 -30.96
C GLU A 126 -27.27 -12.39 -32.01
N HIS A 127 -26.02 -12.47 -31.55
CA HIS A 127 -24.87 -12.56 -32.44
C HIS A 127 -24.74 -14.01 -32.94
N LEU A 128 -25.10 -14.25 -34.21
CA LEU A 128 -25.01 -15.57 -34.87
C LEU A 128 -23.64 -15.84 -35.52
N GLY A 129 -22.66 -14.95 -35.32
CA GLY A 129 -21.29 -15.12 -35.79
C GLY A 129 -20.52 -16.10 -34.92
N ALA A 130 -19.47 -16.71 -35.48
CA ALA A 130 -18.51 -17.44 -34.66
C ALA A 130 -17.75 -16.43 -33.78
N ASP A 131 -17.76 -16.63 -32.46
CA ASP A 131 -17.10 -15.80 -31.45
C ASP A 131 -15.56 -15.97 -31.53
N ILE A 132 -14.98 -15.55 -32.66
CA ILE A 132 -13.57 -15.75 -32.99
C ILE A 132 -12.76 -14.58 -32.44
N LEU A 133 -11.83 -14.87 -31.54
CA LEU A 133 -10.85 -13.91 -31.03
C LEU A 133 -10.02 -13.33 -32.19
N ALA A 134 -10.22 -12.05 -32.48
CA ALA A 134 -9.53 -11.36 -33.58
C ALA A 134 -8.03 -11.17 -33.30
N SER A 135 -7.65 -10.92 -32.05
CA SER A 135 -6.25 -10.84 -31.61
C SER A 135 -6.15 -11.07 -30.10
N ILE A 136 -4.98 -11.54 -29.63
CA ILE A 136 -4.67 -11.67 -28.21
C ILE A 136 -3.32 -10.98 -28.00
N ARG A 137 -3.31 -9.94 -27.17
CA ARG A 137 -2.08 -9.25 -26.74
C ARG A 137 -1.92 -9.50 -25.24
N GLU A 138 -0.81 -10.11 -24.85
CA GLU A 138 -0.47 -10.35 -23.45
C GLU A 138 0.66 -9.42 -23.04
N GLU A 139 0.48 -8.70 -21.93
CA GLU A 139 1.47 -7.81 -21.36
C GLU A 139 1.69 -8.17 -19.88
N THR A 140 2.95 -8.33 -19.50
CA THR A 140 3.33 -8.68 -18.13
C THR A 140 3.62 -7.41 -17.34
N ILE A 141 2.78 -7.11 -16.35
CA ILE A 141 3.00 -5.99 -15.43
C ILE A 141 3.94 -6.44 -14.31
N GLY A 142 5.07 -5.75 -14.17
CA GLY A 142 6.07 -5.98 -13.12
C GLY A 142 5.63 -5.49 -11.74
N TYR A 143 6.50 -5.66 -10.73
CA TYR A 143 6.22 -5.26 -9.34
C TYR A 143 5.96 -3.75 -9.16
N GLU A 144 6.44 -2.93 -10.08
CA GLU A 144 6.23 -1.48 -10.10
C GLU A 144 4.78 -1.08 -10.48
N GLY A 145 3.93 -2.04 -10.87
CA GLY A 145 2.55 -1.78 -11.27
C GLY A 145 2.41 -1.07 -12.62
N MET A 146 1.18 -0.69 -12.94
CA MET A 146 0.85 0.05 -14.17
C MET A 146 1.19 1.54 -13.98
N LYS A 147 1.36 2.29 -15.08
CA LYS A 147 1.70 3.72 -15.03
C LYS A 147 0.73 4.55 -14.16
N ILE A 148 -0.56 4.18 -14.18
CA ILE A 148 -1.61 4.79 -13.35
C ILE A 148 -1.36 4.66 -11.84
N ASP A 149 -0.65 3.61 -11.42
CA ASP A 149 -0.30 3.38 -10.01
C ASP A 149 0.89 4.28 -9.58
N ARG A 150 1.75 4.68 -10.53
CA ARG A 150 2.96 5.48 -10.30
C ARG A 150 2.68 6.99 -10.37
N MET A 151 1.88 7.41 -11.36
CA MET A 151 1.48 8.82 -11.54
C MET A 151 0.63 9.36 -10.38
N PHE A 152 0.04 8.48 -9.57
CA PHE A 152 -0.71 8.87 -8.36
C PHE A 152 0.13 9.67 -7.36
N PHE A 153 1.42 9.32 -7.21
CA PHE A 153 2.32 10.02 -6.29
C PHE A 153 2.80 11.36 -6.86
N GLU A 154 3.07 11.41 -8.16
CA GLU A 154 3.50 12.62 -8.86
C GLU A 154 2.40 13.70 -8.82
N ARG A 155 1.15 13.32 -9.12
CA ARG A 155 0.01 14.25 -9.04
C ARG A 155 -0.29 14.73 -7.64
N PHE A 156 -0.23 13.85 -6.65
CA PHE A 156 -0.36 14.29 -5.26
C PHE A 156 0.68 15.38 -4.95
N GLY A 157 1.90 15.20 -5.43
CA GLY A 157 2.96 16.19 -5.32
C GLY A 157 2.63 17.52 -5.99
N GLU A 158 2.07 17.48 -7.20
CA GLU A 158 1.65 18.68 -7.96
C GLU A 158 0.47 19.39 -7.27
N THR A 159 -0.62 18.67 -6.96
CA THR A 159 -1.80 19.22 -6.28
C THR A 159 -1.44 19.92 -4.97
N VAL A 160 -0.55 19.32 -4.18
CA VAL A 160 -0.09 19.89 -2.91
C VAL A 160 0.85 21.08 -3.11
N ARG A 161 1.69 21.05 -4.15
CA ARG A 161 2.65 22.14 -4.45
C ARG A 161 1.95 23.37 -5.02
N ASP A 162 0.92 23.17 -5.84
CA ASP A 162 0.17 24.24 -6.50
C ASP A 162 -0.87 24.89 -5.58
N ASP A 163 -1.16 24.29 -4.41
CA ASP A 163 -2.03 24.87 -3.40
C ASP A 163 -1.31 26.00 -2.63
N PRO A 164 -1.76 27.26 -2.76
CA PRO A 164 -1.10 28.40 -2.14
C PRO A 164 -1.20 28.40 -0.61
N VAL A 165 -2.23 27.76 -0.04
CA VAL A 165 -2.40 27.64 1.41
C VAL A 165 -1.37 26.67 1.98
N ILE A 166 -1.18 25.54 1.29
CA ILE A 166 -0.19 24.54 1.71
C ILE A 166 1.23 25.09 1.55
N ALA A 167 1.56 25.68 0.39
CA ALA A 167 2.88 26.24 0.14
C ALA A 167 3.28 27.30 1.18
N ALA A 168 2.40 28.27 1.47
CA ALA A 168 2.67 29.31 2.46
C ALA A 168 2.82 28.75 3.89
N ALA A 169 2.02 27.75 4.25
CA ALA A 169 2.09 27.14 5.58
C ALA A 169 3.34 26.25 5.75
N VAL A 170 3.81 25.62 4.68
CA VAL A 170 5.08 24.87 4.65
C VAL A 170 6.28 25.82 4.78
N GLU A 171 6.29 26.94 4.04
CA GLU A 171 7.33 27.97 4.17
C GLU A 171 7.37 28.59 5.59
N ALA A 172 6.21 28.78 6.21
CA ALA A 172 6.09 29.27 7.58
C ALA A 172 6.42 28.21 8.66
N GLY A 173 6.72 26.96 8.27
CA GLY A 173 6.99 25.85 9.20
C GLY A 173 5.79 25.41 10.04
N GLN A 174 4.56 25.76 9.64
CA GLN A 174 3.32 25.47 10.36
C GLN A 174 2.80 24.05 10.07
N TRP A 175 3.62 23.04 10.38
CA TRP A 175 3.37 21.65 9.99
C TRP A 175 2.03 21.08 10.48
N ASP A 176 1.63 21.40 11.71
CA ASP A 176 0.35 20.90 12.26
C ASP A 176 -0.84 21.40 11.44
N ARG A 177 -0.78 22.67 11.02
CA ARG A 177 -1.81 23.29 10.17
C ARG A 177 -1.82 22.70 8.77
N VAL A 178 -0.65 22.43 8.19
CA VAL A 178 -0.55 21.80 6.87
C VAL A 178 -1.15 20.39 6.91
N ILE A 179 -0.80 19.61 7.93
CA ILE A 179 -1.28 18.23 8.10
C ILE A 179 -2.80 18.21 8.24
N ASP A 180 -3.38 19.09 9.07
CA ASP A 180 -4.83 19.19 9.24
C ASP A 180 -5.53 19.58 7.92
N TYR A 181 -4.97 20.58 7.22
CA TYR A 181 -5.50 21.05 5.95
C TYR A 181 -5.47 19.96 4.87
N VAL A 182 -4.35 19.26 4.70
CA VAL A 182 -4.22 18.17 3.73
C VAL A 182 -5.18 17.02 4.07
N ASN A 183 -5.32 16.67 5.36
CA ASN A 183 -6.26 15.63 5.75
C ASN A 183 -7.71 16.00 5.38
N ARG A 184 -8.12 17.25 5.65
CA ARG A 184 -9.50 17.70 5.43
C ARG A 184 -9.83 18.01 3.98
N GLU A 185 -8.93 18.69 3.28
CA GLU A 185 -9.19 19.27 1.96
C GLU A 185 -8.64 18.42 0.81
N VAL A 186 -7.73 17.48 1.10
CA VAL A 186 -7.07 16.64 0.08
C VAL A 186 -7.39 15.14 0.28
N PHE A 187 -7.33 14.61 1.50
CA PHE A 187 -7.45 13.16 1.74
C PHE A 187 -8.87 12.58 1.78
N ASP A 188 -9.92 13.41 1.83
CA ASP A 188 -11.30 12.92 1.94
C ASP A 188 -12.26 13.48 0.86
N LYS A 189 -11.72 13.97 -0.27
CA LYS A 189 -12.53 14.30 -1.44
C LYS A 189 -12.86 13.05 -2.26
N PRO A 190 -14.15 12.81 -2.59
CA PRO A 190 -14.61 11.60 -3.29
C PRO A 190 -14.11 11.50 -4.74
N GLU A 191 -13.47 12.55 -5.26
CA GLU A 191 -13.00 12.61 -6.64
C GLU A 191 -11.53 12.13 -6.79
N GLU A 192 -10.69 12.24 -5.74
CA GLU A 192 -9.24 11.93 -5.85
C GLU A 192 -8.67 10.90 -4.84
N PHE A 193 -9.40 10.52 -3.77
CA PHE A 193 -9.07 9.41 -2.83
C PHE A 193 -7.57 9.21 -2.50
N TYR A 194 -6.84 10.29 -2.26
CA TYR A 194 -5.52 10.24 -1.65
C TYR A 194 -5.67 9.71 -0.22
N ASN A 195 -4.94 8.65 0.11
CA ASN A 195 -4.85 8.21 1.49
C ASN A 195 -3.40 7.91 1.85
N LEU A 196 -3.08 8.10 3.13
CA LEU A 196 -1.72 7.99 3.64
C LEU A 196 -1.12 6.58 3.40
N ASP A 197 -1.95 5.54 3.44
CA ASP A 197 -1.49 4.16 3.27
C ASP A 197 -1.12 3.83 1.82
N LYS A 198 -1.80 4.42 0.83
CA LYS A 198 -1.41 4.32 -0.59
C LYS A 198 -0.10 5.04 -0.84
N LEU A 199 0.08 6.24 -0.30
CA LEU A 199 1.33 7.00 -0.45
C LEU A 199 2.50 6.27 0.21
N ARG A 200 2.29 5.63 1.37
CA ARG A 200 3.29 4.76 2.02
C ARG A 200 3.68 3.59 1.13
N LYS A 201 2.72 2.91 0.51
CA LYS A 201 2.99 1.78 -0.40
C LYS A 201 3.76 2.23 -1.64
N ALA A 202 3.39 3.38 -2.21
CA ALA A 202 4.07 3.95 -3.37
C ALA A 202 5.53 4.35 -3.06
N ALA A 203 5.80 4.84 -1.85
CA ALA A 203 7.14 5.24 -1.44
C ALA A 203 8.12 4.06 -1.26
N ALA A 204 7.61 2.82 -1.13
CA ALA A 204 8.41 1.58 -1.05
C ALA A 204 9.54 1.58 0.01
N VAL A 205 9.32 2.24 1.16
CA VAL A 205 10.30 2.29 2.27
C VAL A 205 9.98 1.21 3.31
N ASP A 206 11.02 0.66 3.94
CA ASP A 206 10.98 -0.38 4.97
C ASP A 206 10.51 0.10 6.37
N ARG A 207 9.79 1.23 6.43
CA ARG A 207 9.24 1.81 7.67
C ARG A 207 7.98 2.63 7.42
N ARG A 208 7.26 2.95 8.50
CA ARG A 208 6.08 3.80 8.46
C ARG A 208 6.43 5.28 8.25
N ILE A 209 6.20 5.80 7.06
CA ILE A 209 6.40 7.22 6.72
C ILE A 209 5.23 8.07 7.22
N THR A 210 5.53 9.27 7.71
CA THR A 210 4.54 10.25 8.15
C THR A 210 4.09 11.17 7.00
N LEU A 211 2.89 11.78 7.13
CA LEU A 211 2.43 12.75 6.13
C LEU A 211 3.40 13.93 6.00
N ARG A 212 3.97 14.37 7.13
CA ARG A 212 5.01 15.41 7.15
C ARG A 212 6.18 15.07 6.23
N GLU A 213 6.78 13.90 6.38
CA GLU A 213 7.92 13.50 5.55
C GLU A 213 7.56 13.44 4.06
N ILE A 214 6.33 12.99 3.75
CA ILE A 214 5.84 12.98 2.36
C ILE A 214 5.79 14.41 1.82
N LEU A 215 5.27 15.36 2.59
CA LEU A 215 5.23 16.77 2.22
C LEU A 215 6.64 17.35 2.11
N GLU A 216 7.53 17.09 3.06
CA GLU A 216 8.94 17.50 2.99
C GLU A 216 9.62 16.98 1.72
N ARG A 217 9.28 15.76 1.27
CA ARG A 217 9.78 15.20 0.00
C ARG A 217 9.20 15.93 -1.21
N VAL A 218 7.90 16.20 -1.21
CA VAL A 218 7.19 16.93 -2.28
C VAL A 218 7.72 18.35 -2.44
N PHE A 219 7.98 19.05 -1.34
CA PHE A 219 8.54 20.42 -1.34
C PHE A 219 10.06 20.46 -1.50
N GLY A 220 10.72 19.32 -1.72
CA GLY A 220 12.17 19.27 -1.98
C GLY A 220 13.05 19.53 -0.76
N MET A 221 12.49 19.53 0.45
CA MET A 221 13.26 19.66 1.70
C MET A 221 14.09 18.41 1.99
N ILE A 222 13.61 17.24 1.54
CA ILE A 222 14.37 15.99 1.57
C ILE A 222 14.51 15.39 0.17
N PRO A 223 15.70 14.88 -0.22
CA PRO A 223 15.94 14.30 -1.54
C PRO A 223 15.37 12.88 -1.66
N ARG A 224 15.21 12.16 -0.55
CA ARG A 224 14.60 10.83 -0.48
C ARG A 224 14.16 10.52 0.95
N PHE A 225 13.27 9.55 1.10
CA PHE A 225 12.96 9.01 2.41
C PHE A 225 14.14 8.20 2.94
N LYS A 226 14.49 8.42 4.20
CA LYS A 226 15.51 7.63 4.90
C LYS A 226 14.99 6.24 5.18
N SER A 227 15.84 5.23 5.01
CA SER A 227 15.52 3.85 5.39
C SER A 227 15.40 3.72 6.91
N LYS A 228 14.85 2.59 7.36
CA LYS A 228 14.81 2.26 8.79
C LYS A 228 16.20 2.29 9.42
N ASP A 229 17.21 1.76 8.73
CA ASP A 229 18.58 1.72 9.24
C ASP A 229 19.21 3.12 9.33
N GLU A 230 19.02 3.96 8.30
CA GLU A 230 19.52 5.33 8.31
C GLU A 230 18.93 6.16 9.44
N LEU A 231 17.63 6.02 9.69
CA LEU A 231 16.96 6.71 10.80
C LEU A 231 17.50 6.23 12.16
N LEU A 232 17.77 4.93 12.31
CA LEU A 232 18.40 4.38 13.53
C LEU A 232 19.82 4.92 13.74
N GLU A 233 20.60 5.07 12.66
CA GLU A 233 21.94 5.66 12.74
C GLU A 233 21.88 7.12 13.20
N GLU A 234 20.94 7.91 12.70
CA GLU A 234 20.77 9.30 13.11
C GLU A 234 20.35 9.44 14.56
N GLU A 235 19.37 8.66 15.02
CA GLU A 235 18.95 8.67 16.42
C GLU A 235 20.07 8.20 17.35
N PHE A 236 20.87 7.22 16.91
CA PHE A 236 22.04 6.78 17.65
C PHE A 236 23.15 7.85 17.68
N ALA A 237 23.37 8.58 16.58
CA ALA A 237 24.33 9.67 16.54
C ALA A 237 23.96 10.80 17.52
N LYS A 238 22.66 11.12 17.64
CA LYS A 238 22.16 12.07 18.66
C LYS A 238 22.43 11.56 20.08
N PHE A 239 22.18 10.27 20.34
CA PHE A 239 22.49 9.66 21.62
C PHE A 239 23.99 9.75 21.97
N VAL A 240 24.87 9.47 21.00
CA VAL A 240 26.32 9.57 21.18
C VAL A 240 26.75 11.01 21.45
N ALA A 241 26.15 11.99 20.77
CA ALA A 241 26.44 13.40 21.00
C ALA A 241 25.98 13.90 22.38
N ASP A 242 24.83 13.43 22.88
CA ASP A 242 24.29 13.80 24.20
C ASP A 242 25.04 13.12 25.36
N ARG A 243 25.31 11.81 25.25
CA ARG A 243 25.80 10.99 26.36
C ARG A 243 27.28 10.66 26.32
N VAL A 244 27.96 10.92 25.21
CA VAL A 244 29.39 10.69 24.95
C VAL A 244 29.90 9.38 25.56
N PRO A 245 29.66 8.23 24.90
CA PRO A 245 29.94 6.94 25.52
C PRO A 245 31.42 6.68 25.81
N GLU A 246 31.73 6.27 27.04
CA GLU A 246 33.07 5.89 27.48
C GLU A 246 33.10 4.45 28.03
N PRO A 247 34.07 3.61 27.62
CA PRO A 247 35.12 3.87 26.63
C PRO A 247 34.58 3.86 25.18
N PRO A 248 35.22 4.54 24.22
CA PRO A 248 34.80 4.54 22.81
C PRO A 248 34.73 3.14 22.18
N SER A 249 35.50 2.18 22.71
CA SER A 249 35.45 0.77 22.30
C SER A 249 34.10 0.09 22.59
N ALA A 250 33.28 0.64 23.49
CA ALA A 250 31.95 0.14 23.80
C ALA A 250 30.86 0.65 22.84
N ILE A 251 31.14 1.67 22.02
CA ILE A 251 30.17 2.26 21.08
C ILE A 251 29.51 1.21 20.18
N PRO A 252 30.23 0.24 19.58
CA PRO A 252 29.60 -0.80 18.75
C PRO A 252 28.61 -1.67 19.52
N ALA A 253 28.93 -2.04 20.77
CA ALA A 253 28.04 -2.85 21.61
C ALA A 253 26.79 -2.05 22.01
N ILE A 254 26.96 -0.78 22.38
CA ILE A 254 25.86 0.13 22.72
C ILE A 254 24.98 0.36 21.49
N LYS A 255 25.58 0.54 20.31
CA LYS A 255 24.86 0.69 19.03
C LYS A 255 23.99 -0.53 18.72
N HIS A 256 24.56 -1.73 18.84
CA HIS A 256 23.82 -2.97 18.62
C HIS A 256 22.64 -3.10 19.59
N TYR A 257 22.86 -2.78 20.87
CA TYR A 257 21.81 -2.77 21.88
C TYR A 257 20.72 -1.73 21.59
N PHE A 258 21.11 -0.50 21.22
CA PHE A 258 20.20 0.58 20.85
C PHE A 258 19.30 0.16 19.68
N LYS A 259 19.89 -0.36 18.59
CA LYS A 259 19.12 -0.85 17.44
C LYS A 259 18.19 -1.99 17.81
N ALA A 260 18.66 -2.97 18.59
CA ALA A 260 17.84 -4.10 19.01
C ALA A 260 16.65 -3.66 19.88
N TYR A 261 16.88 -2.74 20.81
CA TYR A 261 15.83 -2.20 21.68
C TYR A 261 14.80 -1.39 20.88
N VAL A 262 15.21 -0.53 19.95
CA VAL A 262 14.24 0.23 19.13
C VAL A 262 13.41 -0.68 18.21
N THR A 263 14.05 -1.67 17.58
CA THR A 263 13.41 -2.46 16.51
C THR A 263 12.61 -3.67 16.98
N SER A 264 12.96 -4.28 18.12
CA SER A 264 12.34 -5.52 18.59
C SER A 264 11.50 -5.28 19.84
N GLY A 265 10.17 -5.43 19.71
CA GLY A 265 9.25 -5.39 20.86
C GLY A 265 9.62 -6.43 21.91
N ARG A 266 9.96 -7.65 21.50
CA ARG A 266 10.39 -8.72 22.40
C ARG A 266 11.65 -8.37 23.19
N VAL A 267 12.63 -7.72 22.58
CA VAL A 267 13.83 -7.25 23.30
C VAL A 267 13.45 -6.17 24.31
N ARG A 268 12.57 -5.23 23.95
CA ARG A 268 12.06 -4.23 24.89
C ARG A 268 11.35 -4.86 26.08
N ASP A 269 10.44 -5.79 25.83
CA ASP A 269 9.68 -6.46 26.89
C ASP A 269 10.60 -7.18 27.88
N ILE A 270 11.60 -7.90 27.37
CA ILE A 270 12.60 -8.61 28.18
C ILE A 270 13.40 -7.64 29.06
N ILE A 271 13.84 -6.52 28.49
CA ILE A 271 14.66 -5.52 29.20
C ILE A 271 13.81 -4.77 30.24
N ASP A 272 12.61 -4.34 29.87
CA ASP A 272 11.73 -3.55 30.73
C ASP A 272 11.23 -4.35 31.94
N HIS A 273 10.94 -5.64 31.76
CA HIS A 273 10.52 -6.55 32.83
C HIS A 273 11.70 -7.27 33.52
N ARG A 274 12.94 -6.96 33.14
CA ARG A 274 14.17 -7.56 33.68
C ARG A 274 14.24 -9.09 33.56
N GLN A 275 13.63 -9.66 32.52
CA GLN A 275 13.58 -11.11 32.24
C GLN A 275 14.82 -11.59 31.46
N PHE A 276 16.02 -11.32 31.97
CA PHE A 276 17.27 -11.50 31.22
C PHE A 276 17.58 -12.96 30.81
N THR A 277 16.92 -13.94 31.43
CA THR A 277 16.99 -15.36 31.04
C THR A 277 16.55 -15.58 29.60
N ASP A 278 15.59 -14.78 29.13
CA ASP A 278 14.96 -14.97 27.84
C ASP A 278 15.81 -14.44 26.68
N LEU A 279 16.84 -13.63 26.99
CA LEU A 279 17.87 -13.23 26.03
C LEU A 279 18.72 -14.41 25.55
N ALA A 280 18.78 -15.52 26.29
CA ALA A 280 19.57 -16.69 25.89
C ALA A 280 18.99 -17.39 24.64
N THR A 281 17.69 -17.23 24.39
CA THR A 281 16.98 -17.85 23.25
C THR A 281 16.58 -16.83 22.19
N ASN A 282 16.98 -15.57 22.34
CA ASN A 282 16.58 -14.50 21.43
C ASN A 282 17.56 -14.41 20.24
N PRO A 283 17.07 -14.52 18.98
CA PRO A 283 17.93 -14.50 17.80
C PRO A 283 18.41 -13.09 17.41
N VAL A 284 17.80 -12.02 17.95
CA VAL A 284 18.09 -10.63 17.59
C VAL A 284 19.12 -10.00 18.52
N PHE A 285 19.06 -10.33 19.81
CA PHE A 285 19.96 -9.76 20.83
C PHE A 285 20.17 -10.77 21.97
N SER A 286 21.40 -11.25 22.13
CA SER A 286 21.72 -12.35 23.02
C SER A 286 22.22 -11.89 24.39
N THR A 287 22.30 -12.83 25.35
CA THR A 287 22.93 -12.57 26.66
C THR A 287 24.40 -12.13 26.52
N ARG A 288 25.11 -12.60 25.50
CA ARG A 288 26.50 -12.19 25.22
C ARG A 288 26.55 -10.71 24.83
N ASP A 289 25.65 -10.29 23.97
CA ASP A 289 25.58 -8.90 23.49
C ASP A 289 25.21 -7.95 24.64
N PHE A 290 24.28 -8.35 25.49
CA PHE A 290 23.92 -7.57 26.68
C PHE A 290 25.08 -7.42 27.67
N LYS A 291 25.88 -8.48 27.86
CA LYS A 291 27.07 -8.41 28.72
C LYS A 291 28.18 -7.53 28.15
N ALA A 292 28.27 -7.42 26.83
CA ALA A 292 29.24 -6.55 26.15
C ALA A 292 28.93 -5.04 26.33
N VAL A 293 27.67 -4.70 26.63
CA VAL A 293 27.28 -3.31 26.97
C VAL A 293 27.71 -3.00 28.41
N PRO A 294 28.39 -1.87 28.66
CA PRO A 294 28.74 -1.45 30.03
C PRO A 294 27.48 -1.17 30.86
N GLU A 295 27.53 -1.48 32.16
CA GLU A 295 26.35 -1.43 33.06
C GLU A 295 25.63 -0.09 33.03
N LYS A 296 26.39 1.01 32.99
CA LYS A 296 25.86 2.38 32.87
C LYS A 296 24.90 2.52 31.67
N TYR A 297 25.26 1.98 30.51
CA TYR A 297 24.48 2.12 29.28
C TYR A 297 23.32 1.12 29.17
N ARG A 298 23.29 0.07 30.00
CA ARG A 298 22.17 -0.88 30.06
C ARG A 298 20.89 -0.21 30.58
N ALA A 299 21.01 0.81 31.44
CA ALA A 299 19.88 1.60 31.93
C ALA A 299 19.62 2.85 31.07
N LEU A 300 20.70 3.54 30.65
CA LEU A 300 20.57 4.81 29.92
C LEU A 300 19.96 4.67 28.52
N VAL A 301 20.22 3.57 27.82
CA VAL A 301 19.68 3.37 26.46
C VAL A 301 18.14 3.25 26.49
N PRO A 302 17.54 2.38 27.32
CA PRO A 302 16.08 2.35 27.48
C PRO A 302 15.45 3.69 27.88
N GLU A 303 16.07 4.42 28.82
CA GLU A 303 15.59 5.73 29.27
C GLU A 303 15.58 6.75 28.12
N TYR A 304 16.71 6.89 27.41
CA TYR A 304 16.82 7.79 26.28
C TYR A 304 15.82 7.44 25.17
N VAL A 305 15.67 6.15 24.84
CA VAL A 305 14.74 5.72 23.80
C VAL A 305 13.29 6.06 24.17
N LYS A 306 12.90 5.91 25.44
CA LYS A 306 11.55 6.26 25.91
C LYS A 306 11.28 7.76 25.85
N ASP A 307 12.29 8.57 26.13
CA ASP A 307 12.13 10.03 26.21
C ASP A 307 12.22 10.72 24.84
N TYR A 308 13.07 10.21 23.93
CA TYR A 308 13.44 10.93 22.72
C TYR A 308 13.08 10.23 21.40
N VAL A 309 12.82 8.92 21.41
CA VAL A 309 12.65 8.15 20.16
C VAL A 309 11.20 7.70 19.98
N SER A 310 10.58 8.15 18.89
CA SER A 310 9.22 7.72 18.54
C SER A 310 9.21 6.32 17.94
N LEU A 311 8.98 5.30 18.78
CA LEU A 311 8.99 3.87 18.37
C LEU A 311 7.99 3.55 17.24
N ASN A 312 6.92 4.33 17.12
CA ASN A 312 5.91 4.17 16.07
C ASN A 312 6.48 4.36 14.65
N GLN A 313 7.60 5.08 14.50
CA GLN A 313 8.27 5.30 13.21
C GLN A 313 9.03 4.06 12.72
N PHE A 314 9.34 3.12 13.61
CA PHE A 314 10.11 1.91 13.32
C PHE A 314 9.26 0.64 13.24
N ALA A 315 7.95 0.77 13.49
CA ALA A 315 6.97 -0.30 13.28
C ALA A 315 6.76 -0.53 11.78
N ALA A 316 6.71 -1.81 11.38
CA ALA A 316 6.39 -2.24 10.02
C ALA A 316 4.88 -2.51 9.89
#